data_AF-A0A3R7WBZ6-F1
#
_entry.id   AF-A0A3R7WBZ6-F1
#
_cell.length_a   1.000
_cell.length_b   1.000
_cell.length_c   1.000
_cell.angle_alpha   90.00
_cell.angle_beta   90.00
_cell.angle_gamma   90.00
#
_symmetry.space_group_name_H-M   'P 1'
#
loop_
_entity.id
_entity.type
_entity.pdbx_description
1 polymer ?
#
loop_
_entity_poly.entity_id
_entity_poly.type
_entity_poly.pdbx_seq_one_letter_code
_entity_poly.pdbx_strand_id
1 'polypeptide(L)' 'MAGEVYQAQVLKNFFDTITGSDRNLTRISMCVVTLAKLRSEDPAQVTFLMDQMRKSREKKELSVDILDYMVDAA' A
#
# COMPACT_ATOMS: atom_id res chain seq x y z
N MET A 1 0.96 -13.01 16.57
CA MET A 1 1.81 -13.94 15.78
C MET A 1 1.39 -14.06 14.31
N ALA A 2 0.28 -14.73 13.94
CA ALA A 2 -0.05 -14.92 12.51
C ALA A 2 -0.37 -13.63 11.73
N GLY A 3 -1.06 -12.67 12.37
CA GLY A 3 -1.41 -11.38 11.75
C GLY A 3 -0.20 -10.48 11.49
N GLU A 4 0.74 -10.43 12.44
CA GLU A 4 1.97 -9.62 12.34
C GLU A 4 2.90 -10.17 11.24
N VAL A 5 3.02 -11.49 11.12
CA VAL A 5 3.79 -12.13 10.04
C VAL A 5 3.18 -11.82 8.67
N TYR A 6 1.85 -11.83 8.58
CA TYR A 6 1.15 -11.49 7.33
C TYR A 6 1.30 -10.00 6.98
N GLN A 7 1.21 -9.10 7.95
CA GLN A 7 1.52 -7.67 7.77
C GLN A 7 2.95 -7.46 7.23
N ALA A 8 3.94 -8.08 7.86
CA ALA A 8 5.33 -8.02 7.41
C ALA A 8 5.50 -8.54 5.98
N GLN A 9 4.78 -9.59 5.61
CA GLN A 9 4.77 -10.11 4.24
C GLN A 9 4.16 -9.12 3.23
N VAL A 10 3.06 -8.44 3.59
CA VAL A 10 2.43 -7.44 2.74
C VAL A 10 3.36 -6.25 2.52
N LEU A 11 4.04 -5.79 3.57
CA LEU A 11 5.02 -4.70 3.49
C LEU A 11 6.21 -5.09 2.61
N LYS A 12 6.78 -6.28 2.81
CA LYS A 12 7.85 -6.80 1.96
C LYS A 12 7.44 -6.84 0.50
N ASN A 13 6.26 -7.39 0.20
CA ASN A 13 5.74 -7.48 -1.17
C ASN A 13 5.56 -6.09 -1.80
N PHE A 14 5.12 -5.09 -1.02
CA PHE A 14 5.03 -3.71 -1.48
C PHE A 14 6.39 -3.14 -1.84
N PHE A 15 7.37 -3.23 -0.93
CA PHE A 15 8.72 -2.70 -1.14
C PHE A 15 9.42 -3.39 -2.31
N ASP A 16 9.28 -4.71 -2.45
CA ASP A 16 9.79 -5.46 -3.60
C ASP A 16 9.12 -5.02 -4.91
N THR A 17 7.83 -4.66 -4.89
CA THR A 17 7.11 -4.21 -6.08
C THR A 17 7.53 -2.79 -6.51
N ILE A 18 7.81 -1.89 -5.57
CA ILE A 18 8.21 -0.51 -5.92
C ILE A 18 9.69 -0.39 -6.28
N THR A 19 10.54 -1.26 -5.72
CA THR A 19 11.99 -1.30 -6.00
C THR A 19 12.34 -2.20 -7.19
N GLY A 20 11.44 -3.11 -7.57
CA GLY A 20 11.59 -4.00 -8.71
C GLY A 20 11.44 -3.32 -10.08
N SER A 21 11.74 -4.11 -11.11
CA SER A 21 11.62 -3.71 -12.52
C SER A 21 10.16 -3.66 -13.02
N ASP A 22 9.23 -4.38 -12.37
CA ASP A 22 7.80 -4.39 -12.70
C ASP A 22 7.00 -3.64 -11.63
N ARG A 23 6.92 -2.30 -11.77
CA ARG A 23 6.17 -1.41 -10.86
C ARG A 23 4.67 -1.49 -11.14
N ASN A 24 4.10 -2.65 -10.84
CA ASN A 24 2.69 -2.91 -11.11
C ASN A 24 1.79 -2.20 -10.10
N LEU A 25 1.17 -1.10 -10.54
CA LEU A 25 0.23 -0.29 -9.74
C LEU A 25 -0.93 -1.08 -9.15
N THR A 26 -1.37 -2.17 -9.79
CA THR A 26 -2.42 -3.06 -9.25
C THR A 26 -1.90 -3.84 -8.04
N ARG A 27 -0.68 -4.36 -8.09
CA ARG A 27 -0.04 -5.03 -6.93
C ARG A 27 0.20 -4.07 -5.78
N ILE A 28 0.69 -2.87 -6.07
CA ILE A 28 0.85 -1.79 -5.08
C ILE A 28 -0.51 -1.51 -4.41
N SER A 29 -1.58 -1.37 -5.20
CA SER A 29 -2.93 -1.11 -4.68
C SER A 29 -3.42 -2.22 -3.75
N MET A 30 -3.20 -3.47 -4.14
CA MET A 30 -3.58 -4.62 -3.33
C MET A 30 -2.83 -4.63 -2.00
N CYS A 31 -1.53 -4.32 -1.98
CA CYS A 31 -0.75 -4.27 -0.74
C CYS A 31 -1.28 -3.20 0.20
N VAL A 32 -1.52 -1.99 -0.29
CA VAL A 32 -2.04 -0.86 0.50
C VAL A 32 -3.41 -1.19 1.11
N VAL A 33 -4.36 -1.68 0.30
CA VAL A 33 -5.71 -2.02 0.78
C VAL A 33 -5.68 -3.20 1.76
N THR A 34 -4.83 -4.20 1.51
CA THR A 34 -4.70 -5.35 2.42
C THR A 34 -4.14 -4.92 3.76
N LEU A 35 -3.12 -4.05 3.76
CA LEU A 35 -2.53 -3.51 4.99
C LEU A 35 -3.53 -2.66 5.78
N ALA A 36 -4.27 -1.78 5.10
CA ALA A 36 -5.29 -0.95 5.74
C ALA A 36 -6.40 -1.79 6.40
N LYS A 37 -6.78 -2.90 5.77
CA LYS A 37 -7.72 -3.86 6.38
C LYS A 37 -7.12 -4.58 7.58
N LEU A 38 -5.84 -4.97 7.53
CA LEU A 38 -5.17 -5.64 8.65
C LEU A 38 -5.04 -4.74 9.87
N ARG A 39 -4.75 -3.45 9.65
CA ARG A 39 -4.66 -2.43 10.70
C ARG A 39 -6.03 -1.95 11.20
N SER A 40 -7.13 -2.44 10.61
CA SER A 40 -8.50 -1.98 10.89
C SER A 40 -8.63 -0.45 10.80
N GLU A 41 -8.02 0.13 9.76
CA GLU A 41 -8.06 1.58 9.51
C GLU A 41 -9.48 2.10 9.34
N ASP A 42 -9.67 3.37 9.70
CA ASP A 42 -10.94 4.06 9.49
C ASP A 42 -11.36 4.04 8.01
N PRO A 43 -12.67 3.91 7.71
CA PRO A 43 -13.16 3.93 6.33
C PRO A 43 -12.78 5.19 5.55
N ALA A 44 -12.63 6.32 6.26
CA ALA A 44 -12.16 7.58 5.69
C ALA A 44 -10.71 7.48 5.19
N GLN A 45 -9.83 6.86 5.98
CA GLN A 45 -8.43 6.63 5.63
C GLN A 45 -8.30 5.68 4.44
N VAL A 46 -9.09 4.59 4.42
CA VAL A 46 -9.13 3.67 3.28
C VAL A 46 -9.56 4.40 2.00
N THR A 47 -10.57 5.25 2.08
CA THR A 47 -11.06 6.05 0.95
C THR A 47 -9.98 7.00 0.44
N PHE A 48 -9.26 7.68 1.34
CA PHE A 48 -8.14 8.54 0.99
C PHE A 48 -7.03 7.76 0.26
N LEU A 49 -6.61 6.61 0.79
CA LEU A 49 -5.60 5.76 0.15
C LEU A 49 -6.04 5.29 -1.24
N MET A 50 -7.32 4.95 -1.43
CA MET A 50 -7.85 4.57 -2.73
C MET A 50 -7.84 5.73 -3.74
N ASP A 51 -8.18 6.94 -3.30
CA ASP A 51 -8.11 8.14 -4.15
C ASP A 51 -6.66 8.47 -4.56
N GLN A 52 -5.71 8.35 -3.63
CA GLN A 52 -4.28 8.50 -3.92
C GLN A 52 -3.78 7.44 -4.91
N MET A 53 -4.23 6.19 -4.78
CA MET A 53 -3.91 5.14 -5.76
C MET A 53 -4.52 5.39 -7.14
N ARG A 54 -5.72 6.01 -7.21
CA ARG A 54 -6.33 6.43 -8.46
C ARG A 54 -5.50 7.53 -9.13
N LYS A 55 -5.17 8.60 -8.40
CA LYS A 55 -4.31 9.69 -8.88
C LYS A 55 -2.94 9.17 -9.33
N SER A 56 -2.38 8.21 -8.58
CA SER A 56 -1.09 7.58 -8.92
C SER A 56 -1.16 6.82 -10.24
N ARG A 57 -2.29 6.14 -10.52
CA ARG A 57 -2.53 5.50 -11.82
C ARG A 57 -2.65 6.49 -12.96
N GLU A 58 -3.36 7.60 -12.75
CA GLU A 58 -3.56 8.64 -13.76
C GLU A 58 -2.24 9.34 -14.11
N LYS A 59 -1.43 9.66 -13.10
CA LYS A 59 -0.14 10.36 -13.25
C LYS A 59 1.03 9.43 -13.59
N LYS A 60 0.86 8.11 -13.44
CA LYS A 60 1.93 7.10 -13.52
C LYS A 60 3.06 7.31 -12.51
N GLU A 61 2.77 8.00 -11.42
CA GLU A 61 3.70 8.32 -10.34
C GLU A 61 3.08 7.91 -9.01
N LEU A 62 3.86 7.25 -8.14
CA LEU A 62 3.36 6.83 -6.84
C LEU A 62 3.28 8.04 -5.91
N SER A 63 2.13 8.25 -5.28
CA SER A 63 1.96 9.31 -4.29
C SER A 63 2.85 9.10 -3.07
N VAL A 64 3.45 10.18 -2.56
CA VAL A 64 4.26 10.18 -1.32
C VAL A 64 3.39 9.76 -0.14
N ASP A 65 2.11 10.13 -0.11
CA ASP A 65 1.16 9.73 0.94
C ASP A 65 1.06 8.21 1.09
N ILE A 66 1.18 7.46 -0.03
CA ILE A 66 1.17 5.99 -0.01
C ILE A 66 2.46 5.45 0.57
N LEU A 67 3.60 6.06 0.24
CA LEU A 67 4.90 5.65 0.80
C LEU A 67 4.96 5.92 2.29
N ASP A 68 4.53 7.10 2.74
CA ASP A 68 4.49 7.47 4.15
C ASP A 68 3.60 6.51 4.96
N TYR A 69 2.42 6.18 4.42
CA TYR A 69 1.53 5.20 5.06
C TYR A 69 2.17 3.81 5.20
N MET A 70 2.87 3.33 4.17
CA MET A 70 3.49 2.00 4.18
C MET A 70 4.72 1.96 5.09
N VAL A 71 5.46 3.07 5.22
CA VAL A 71 6.60 3.17 6.13
C VAL A 71 6.15 3.29 7.59
N ASP A 72 5.08 4.04 7.88
CA ASP A 72 4.50 4.09 9.24
C ASP A 72 4.08 2.71 9.75
N ALA A 73 3.69 1.83 8.84
CA ALA A 73 3.25 0.48 9.16
C ALA A 73 4.37 -0.55 9.31
N ALA A 74 5.61 -0.20 8.95
CA ALA A 74 6.77 -1.09 8.93
C ALA A 74 7.59 -1.00 10.22
#